data_AF-A0A6A4ZLQ4-F1
#
_entry.id   AF-A0A6A4ZLQ4-F1
#
_cell.length_a   1.000
_cell.length_b   1.000
_cell.length_c   1.000
_cell.angle_alpha   90.00
_cell.angle_beta   90.00
_cell.angle_gamma   90.00
#
_symmetry.space_group_name_H-M   'P 1'
#
loop_
_entity.id
_entity.type
_entity.pdbx_description
1 polymer ?
#
loop_
_entity_poly.entity_id
_entity_poly.type
_entity_poly.pdbx_seq_one_letter_code
_entity_poly.pdbx_strand_id
1 'polypeptide(L)'
;LARELLGTLDMAKTFVGTFKYMSPERIQNQPYDFSSDIWSLGLVLVECATGAYPYSACRSYIDVRVVQSIIESPAPTLPTDEFSVDFQDVVVDCLRKDPYDRATADVLLYSPWLERHDATDGPRCVETIRKWLATLNL
;
A
#
# COMPACT_ATOMS: atom_id res chain seq x y z
N LEU A 1 -6.56 -37.81 -7.10
CA LEU A 1 -6.61 -36.81 -8.19
C LEU A 1 -7.68 -35.72 -8.04
N ALA A 2 -8.65 -35.79 -7.10
CA ALA A 2 -9.67 -34.74 -6.90
C ALA A 2 -9.66 -34.07 -5.50
N ARG A 3 -8.57 -34.21 -4.73
CA ARG A 3 -8.43 -33.53 -3.40
C ARG A 3 -7.32 -32.49 -3.34
N GLU A 4 -6.45 -32.41 -4.34
CA GLU A 4 -5.34 -31.44 -4.39
C GLU A 4 -5.65 -30.16 -5.19
N LEU A 5 -6.69 -30.16 -6.03
CA LEU A 5 -7.05 -29.01 -6.88
C LEU A 5 -7.95 -27.97 -6.19
N LEU A 6 -8.56 -28.30 -5.05
CA LEU A 6 -9.38 -27.35 -4.27
C LEU A 6 -8.51 -26.47 -3.36
N GLY A 7 -7.38 -26.99 -2.87
CA GLY A 7 -6.45 -26.24 -2.04
C GLY A 7 -5.65 -25.18 -2.81
N THR A 8 -5.33 -25.43 -4.08
CA THR A 8 -4.52 -24.51 -4.91
C THR A 8 -5.32 -23.34 -5.48
N LEU A 9 -6.64 -23.46 -5.68
CA LEU A 9 -7.49 -22.36 -6.15
C LEU A 9 -7.90 -21.41 -5.02
N ASP A 10 -8.20 -21.92 -3.83
CA ASP A 10 -8.38 -21.08 -2.64
C ASP A 10 -7.06 -20.52 -2.15
N MET A 11 -5.95 -21.28 -2.24
CA MET A 11 -4.64 -20.67 -2.11
C MET A 11 -4.43 -19.62 -3.18
N ALA A 12 -4.65 -19.87 -4.47
CA ALA A 12 -4.45 -18.87 -5.53
C ALA A 12 -5.31 -17.59 -5.35
N LYS A 13 -6.55 -17.69 -4.85
CA LYS A 13 -7.36 -16.51 -4.53
C LYS A 13 -6.81 -15.72 -3.34
N THR A 14 -6.36 -16.40 -2.28
CA THR A 14 -5.77 -15.76 -1.09
C THR A 14 -4.31 -15.32 -1.33
N PHE A 15 -3.60 -16.00 -2.26
CA PHE A 15 -2.20 -15.88 -2.68
C PHE A 15 -2.01 -14.87 -3.81
N VAL A 16 -3.08 -14.29 -4.37
CA VAL A 16 -2.94 -13.23 -5.36
C VAL A 16 -3.64 -11.95 -4.94
N GLY A 17 -4.75 -12.05 -4.19
CA GLY A 17 -5.42 -10.87 -3.62
C GLY A 17 -4.57 -10.12 -2.58
N THR A 18 -3.78 -10.85 -1.77
CA THR A 18 -2.96 -10.27 -0.68
C THR A 18 -1.58 -9.82 -1.14
N PHE A 19 -1.03 -10.38 -2.23
CA PHE A 19 0.35 -10.12 -2.66
C PHE A 19 0.54 -8.77 -3.34
N LYS A 20 -0.50 -8.17 -3.92
CA LYS A 20 -0.37 -6.85 -4.56
C LYS A 20 0.18 -5.81 -3.58
N TYR A 21 -0.31 -5.78 -2.35
CA TYR A 21 0.17 -4.83 -1.35
C TYR A 21 1.36 -5.34 -0.55
N MET A 22 1.86 -6.54 -0.84
CA MET A 22 2.93 -7.14 -0.06
C MET A 22 4.24 -6.40 -0.27
N SER A 23 4.97 -6.21 0.84
CA SER A 23 6.27 -5.57 0.83
C SER A 23 7.35 -6.45 0.19
N PRO A 24 8.44 -5.84 -0.35
CA PRO A 24 9.50 -6.59 -1.02
C PRO A 24 10.12 -7.69 -0.15
N GLU A 25 10.35 -7.42 1.13
CA GLU A 25 10.93 -8.35 2.10
C GLU A 25 10.02 -9.55 2.36
N ARG A 26 8.69 -9.35 2.44
CA ARG A 26 7.72 -10.43 2.60
C ARG A 26 7.65 -11.33 1.38
N ILE A 27 7.71 -10.74 0.18
CA ILE A 27 7.77 -11.50 -1.07
C ILE A 27 9.02 -12.39 -1.11
N GLN A 28 10.15 -11.87 -0.62
CA GLN A 28 11.42 -12.57 -0.57
C GLN A 28 11.55 -13.54 0.61
N ASN A 29 10.49 -13.78 1.39
CA ASN A 29 10.49 -14.59 2.61
C ASN A 29 11.56 -14.16 3.64
N GLN A 30 11.87 -12.87 3.70
CA GLN A 30 12.73 -12.30 4.74
C GLN A 30 11.93 -12.04 6.04
N PRO A 31 12.60 -11.85 7.18
CA PRO A 31 11.94 -11.37 8.39
C PRO A 31 11.16 -10.09 8.11
N TYR A 32 9.90 -10.06 8.55
CA TYR A 32 9.01 -8.93 8.35
C TYR A 32 8.50 -8.44 9.71
N ASP A 33 8.18 -7.16 9.76
CA ASP A 33 7.70 -6.48 10.97
C ASP A 33 6.62 -5.45 10.57
N PHE A 34 6.21 -4.57 11.49
CA PHE A 34 5.23 -3.52 11.26
C PHE A 34 5.54 -2.61 10.05
N SER A 35 6.80 -2.48 9.65
CA SER A 35 7.21 -1.73 8.44
C SER A 35 6.65 -2.31 7.14
N SER A 36 6.25 -3.58 7.11
CA SER A 36 5.56 -4.19 5.97
C SER A 36 4.14 -3.67 5.77
N ASP A 37 3.46 -3.30 6.86
CA ASP A 37 2.13 -2.70 6.80
C ASP A 37 2.22 -1.25 6.31
N ILE A 38 3.30 -0.55 6.65
CA ILE A 38 3.59 0.81 6.13
C ILE A 38 3.75 0.80 4.60
N TRP A 39 4.45 -0.19 4.05
CA TRP A 39 4.54 -0.35 2.60
C TRP A 39 3.15 -0.55 1.97
N SER A 40 2.35 -1.43 2.57
CA SER A 40 0.99 -1.73 2.11
C SER A 40 0.13 -0.47 2.11
N LEU A 41 0.23 0.35 3.16
CA LEU A 41 -0.44 1.65 3.28
C LEU A 41 -0.01 2.59 2.16
N GLY A 42 1.29 2.73 1.88
CA GLY A 42 1.80 3.58 0.81
C GLY A 42 1.21 3.23 -0.56
N LEU A 43 1.09 1.93 -0.87
CA LEU A 43 0.50 1.47 -2.13
C LEU A 43 -1.00 1.79 -2.21
N VAL A 44 -1.72 1.64 -1.10
CA VAL A 44 -3.14 2.03 -1.01
C VAL A 44 -3.31 3.54 -1.20
N LEU A 45 -2.44 4.36 -0.59
CA LEU A 45 -2.49 5.81 -0.75
C LEU A 45 -2.28 6.22 -2.22
N VAL A 46 -1.32 5.62 -2.91
CA VAL A 46 -1.09 5.87 -4.34
C VAL A 46 -2.29 5.45 -5.19
N GLU A 47 -2.87 4.27 -4.92
CA GLU A 47 -4.04 3.78 -5.65
C GLU A 47 -5.28 4.63 -5.39
N CYS A 48 -5.51 5.07 -4.16
CA CYS A 48 -6.61 5.99 -3.82
C CYS A 48 -6.42 7.36 -4.47
N ALA A 49 -5.20 7.86 -4.55
CA ALA A 49 -4.89 9.16 -5.13
C ALA A 49 -5.01 9.17 -6.65
N THR A 50 -4.50 8.14 -7.32
CA THR A 50 -4.43 8.07 -8.79
C THR A 50 -5.61 7.30 -9.41
N GLY A 51 -6.41 6.61 -8.60
CA GLY A 51 -7.47 5.70 -9.06
C GLY A 51 -6.96 4.43 -9.74
N ALA A 52 -5.64 4.21 -9.77
CA ALA A 52 -5.01 3.08 -10.45
C ALA A 52 -3.86 2.50 -9.61
N TYR A 53 -3.72 1.17 -9.65
CA TYR A 53 -2.63 0.51 -8.94
C TYR A 53 -1.28 0.81 -9.63
N PRO A 54 -0.22 1.22 -8.90
CA PRO A 54 1.03 1.70 -9.49
C PRO A 54 1.80 0.65 -10.31
N TYR A 55 1.66 -0.63 -9.97
CA TYR A 55 2.30 -1.73 -10.70
C TYR A 55 1.28 -2.41 -11.62
N SER A 56 0.86 -1.70 -12.66
CA SER A 56 -0.30 -2.00 -13.52
C SER A 56 -0.01 -2.89 -14.74
N ALA A 57 1.05 -3.68 -14.74
CA ALA A 57 1.42 -4.44 -15.93
C ALA A 57 0.66 -5.77 -16.14
N CYS A 58 -0.57 -5.97 -15.64
CA CYS A 58 -1.19 -7.30 -15.62
C CYS A 58 -2.72 -7.28 -15.80
N ARG A 59 -3.22 -7.66 -16.99
CA ARG A 59 -4.66 -7.83 -17.30
C ARG A 59 -5.29 -9.09 -16.68
N SER A 60 -4.56 -9.83 -15.84
CA SER A 60 -4.97 -11.15 -15.33
C SER A 60 -4.70 -11.30 -13.84
N TYR A 61 -5.56 -12.06 -13.17
CA TYR A 61 -5.68 -12.29 -11.73
C TYR A 61 -4.56 -13.16 -11.13
N ILE A 62 -3.52 -13.49 -11.90
CA ILE A 62 -2.38 -14.34 -11.50
C ILE A 62 -1.16 -13.80 -12.22
N ASP A 63 -0.56 -12.73 -11.71
CA ASP A 63 0.60 -12.19 -12.39
C ASP A 63 1.80 -12.00 -11.47
N VAL A 64 2.67 -13.00 -11.54
CA VAL A 64 4.02 -13.01 -10.99
C VAL A 64 4.79 -11.75 -11.40
N ARG A 65 4.44 -11.09 -12.51
CA ARG A 65 5.04 -9.83 -12.96
C ARG A 65 4.80 -8.69 -11.98
N VAL A 66 3.66 -8.63 -11.27
CA VAL A 66 3.43 -7.60 -10.23
C VAL A 66 4.41 -7.79 -9.09
N VAL A 67 4.51 -9.02 -8.60
CA VAL A 67 5.42 -9.41 -7.51
C VAL A 67 6.88 -9.12 -7.89
N GLN A 68 7.25 -9.46 -9.12
CA GLN A 68 8.57 -9.15 -9.67
C GLN A 68 8.80 -7.63 -9.78
N SER A 69 7.80 -6.85 -10.22
CA SER A 69 7.88 -5.39 -10.28
C SER A 69 8.02 -4.75 -8.89
N ILE A 70 7.36 -5.30 -7.86
CA ILE A 70 7.53 -4.85 -6.48
C ILE A 70 8.97 -5.08 -5.99
N ILE A 71 9.68 -6.08 -6.51
CA ILE A 71 11.09 -6.30 -6.14
C ILE A 71 12.04 -5.44 -6.99
N GLU A 72 11.86 -5.45 -8.31
CA GLU A 72 12.87 -4.99 -9.26
C GLU A 72 12.67 -3.53 -9.70
N SER A 73 11.42 -3.07 -9.75
CA SER A 73 11.12 -1.70 -10.20
C SER A 73 11.32 -0.70 -9.07
N PRO A 74 11.64 0.57 -9.39
CA PRO A 74 11.64 1.65 -8.41
C PRO A 74 10.34 1.71 -7.61
N ALA A 75 10.42 2.31 -6.42
CA ALA A 75 9.24 2.62 -5.63
C ALA A 75 8.31 3.55 -6.43
N PRO A 76 6.98 3.38 -6.34
CA PRO A 76 6.06 4.29 -6.98
C PRO A 76 6.12 5.66 -6.33
N THR A 77 5.90 6.70 -7.13
CA THR A 77 5.78 8.08 -6.66
C THR A 77 4.52 8.69 -7.24
N LEU A 78 4.00 9.72 -6.58
CA LEU A 78 2.88 10.51 -7.09
C LEU A 78 3.35 11.52 -8.14
N PRO A 79 2.50 11.91 -9.10
CA PRO A 79 2.73 13.06 -9.98
C PRO A 79 2.96 14.33 -9.17
N THR A 80 4.02 15.07 -9.49
CA THR A 80 4.45 16.23 -8.70
C THR A 80 3.53 17.46 -8.83
N ASP A 81 2.75 17.51 -9.91
CA ASP A 81 1.90 18.63 -10.32
C ASP A 81 0.45 18.51 -9.84
N GLU A 82 0.02 17.32 -9.42
CA GLU A 82 -1.37 17.04 -9.03
C GLU A 82 -1.61 17.01 -7.51
N PHE A 83 -0.56 16.77 -6.72
CA PHE A 83 -0.66 16.52 -5.28
C PHE A 83 0.21 17.47 -4.45
N SER A 84 -0.18 17.76 -3.20
CA SER A 84 0.64 18.57 -2.29
C SER A 84 1.96 17.88 -1.95
N VAL A 85 3.04 18.65 -1.80
CA VAL A 85 4.38 18.14 -1.44
C VAL A 85 4.32 17.25 -0.20
N ASP A 86 3.63 17.66 0.85
CA ASP A 86 3.56 16.89 2.10
C ASP A 86 2.87 15.53 1.92
N PHE A 87 1.96 15.39 0.96
CA PHE A 87 1.35 14.10 0.64
C PHE A 87 2.31 13.21 -0.15
N GLN A 88 3.08 13.81 -1.07
CA GLN A 88 4.13 13.10 -1.79
C GLN A 88 5.21 12.59 -0.82
N ASP A 89 5.60 13.40 0.16
CA ASP A 89 6.56 13.03 1.19
C ASP A 89 6.08 11.85 2.03
N VAL A 90 4.81 11.87 2.47
CA VAL A 90 4.20 10.73 3.18
C VAL A 90 4.25 9.45 2.34
N VAL A 91 3.94 9.52 1.04
CA VAL A 91 4.00 8.36 0.14
C VAL A 91 5.44 7.86 -0.02
N VAL A 92 6.41 8.75 -0.18
CA VAL A 92 7.84 8.40 -0.31
C VAL A 92 8.35 7.74 0.97
N ASP A 93 7.98 8.26 2.14
CA ASP A 93 8.34 7.71 3.44
C ASP A 93 7.74 6.31 3.66
N CYS A 94 6.56 6.04 3.11
CA CYS A 94 5.93 4.72 3.15
C CYS A 94 6.58 3.71 2.18
N LEU A 95 6.97 4.16 0.99
CA LEU A 95 7.37 3.30 -0.13
C LEU A 95 8.88 3.13 -0.29
N ARG A 96 9.65 3.25 0.80
CA ARG A 96 11.08 2.88 0.76
C ARG A 96 11.23 1.36 0.65
N LYS A 97 12.11 0.89 -0.26
CA LYS A 97 12.31 -0.56 -0.47
C LYS A 97 12.92 -1.22 0.75
N ASP A 98 13.93 -0.59 1.34
CA ASP A 98 14.50 -1.04 2.60
C ASP A 98 13.50 -0.78 3.75
N PRO A 99 13.07 -1.81 4.49
CA PRO A 99 12.18 -1.65 5.64
C PRO A 99 12.75 -0.78 6.76
N TYR A 100 14.08 -0.66 6.91
CA TYR A 100 14.71 0.17 7.94
C TYR A 100 14.68 1.65 7.61
N ASP A 101 14.58 2.00 6.33
CA ASP A 101 14.46 3.38 5.91
C ASP A 101 13.00 3.87 5.99
N ARG A 102 12.01 2.97 6.02
CA ARG A 102 10.58 3.36 6.06
C ARG A 102 10.26 4.08 7.37
N ALA A 103 9.43 5.12 7.27
CA ALA A 103 8.90 5.78 8.46
C ALA A 103 8.03 4.81 9.29
N THR A 104 8.08 4.91 10.60
CA THR A 104 7.16 4.16 11.48
C THR A 104 5.77 4.79 11.45
N ALA A 105 4.77 4.02 11.89
CA ALA A 105 3.40 4.54 12.03
C ALA A 105 3.36 5.81 12.90
N ASP A 106 4.12 5.84 14.00
CA ASP A 106 4.21 7.01 14.87
C ASP A 106 4.75 8.24 14.14
N VAL A 107 5.82 8.09 13.35
CA VAL A 107 6.39 9.20 12.57
C VAL A 107 5.39 9.70 11.53
N LEU A 108 4.70 8.80 10.83
CA LEU A 108 3.72 9.15 9.82
C LEU A 108 2.51 9.88 10.42
N LEU A 109 2.03 9.46 11.59
CA LEU A 109 0.89 10.08 12.28
C LEU A 109 1.12 11.57 12.59
N TYR A 110 2.37 11.98 12.79
CA TYR A 110 2.77 13.38 13.01
C TYR A 110 3.34 14.03 11.74
N SER A 111 3.08 13.46 10.56
CA SER A 111 3.45 14.10 9.30
C SER A 111 2.63 15.37 9.08
N PRO A 112 3.22 16.42 8.47
CA PRO A 112 2.50 17.66 8.18
C PRO A 112 1.20 17.47 7.39
N TRP A 113 1.14 16.45 6.52
CA TRP A 113 -0.08 16.13 5.78
C TRP A 113 -1.19 15.61 6.69
N LEU A 114 -0.91 14.62 7.56
CA LEU A 114 -1.92 14.07 8.48
C LEU A 114 -2.32 15.08 9.56
N GLU A 115 -1.39 15.90 10.04
CA GLU A 115 -1.69 17.02 10.96
C GLU A 115 -2.65 18.03 10.35
N ARG A 116 -2.43 18.45 9.10
CA ARG A 116 -3.34 19.39 8.41
C ARG A 116 -4.74 18.82 8.20
N HIS A 117 -4.87 17.50 8.14
CA HIS A 117 -6.15 16.81 7.99
C HIS A 117 -6.74 16.32 9.32
N ASP A 118 -6.20 16.76 10.47
CA ASP A 118 -6.63 16.38 11.83
C ASP A 118 -6.72 14.85 12.02
N ALA A 119 -5.78 14.13 11.39
CA ALA A 119 -5.68 12.68 11.35
C ALA A 119 -4.47 12.18 12.16
N THR A 120 -4.30 12.73 13.37
CA THR A 120 -3.14 12.50 14.25
C THR A 120 -3.44 11.56 15.41
N ASP A 121 -4.70 11.13 15.58
CA ASP A 121 -5.07 10.11 16.56
C ASP A 121 -6.05 9.08 15.95
N GLY A 122 -5.96 7.82 16.38
CA GLY A 122 -6.75 6.73 15.82
C GLY A 122 -8.26 7.01 15.79
N PRO A 123 -8.90 7.43 16.90
CA PRO A 123 -10.31 7.82 16.91
C PRO A 123 -10.67 8.93 15.92
N ARG A 124 -9.83 9.98 15.78
CA ARG A 124 -10.03 11.08 14.85
C ARG A 124 -9.81 10.67 13.41
N CYS A 125 -8.80 9.86 13.10
CA CYS A 125 -8.61 9.29 11.77
C CYS A 125 -9.87 8.57 11.31
N VAL A 126 -10.47 7.76 12.17
CA VAL A 126 -11.72 7.06 11.88
C VAL A 126 -12.87 8.06 11.66
N GLU A 127 -12.94 9.14 12.42
CA GLU A 127 -13.95 10.19 12.23
C GLU A 127 -13.76 10.97 10.92
N THR A 128 -12.53 11.34 10.59
CA THR A 128 -12.16 12.05 9.36
C THR A 128 -12.42 11.18 8.13
N ILE A 129 -12.00 9.91 8.14
CA ILE A 129 -12.30 8.95 7.07
C ILE A 129 -13.82 8.75 6.95
N ARG A 130 -14.54 8.63 8.07
CA ARG A 130 -16.01 8.51 8.05
C ARG A 130 -16.68 9.74 7.45
N LYS A 131 -16.22 10.95 7.78
CA LYS A 131 -16.70 12.22 7.19
C LYS A 131 -16.41 12.25 5.68
N TRP A 132 -15.20 11.90 5.27
CA TRP A 132 -14.83 11.84 3.87
C TRP A 132 -15.66 10.81 3.09
N LEU A 133 -15.83 9.60 3.62
CA LEU A 133 -16.71 8.57 3.03
C LEU A 133 -18.15 9.05 2.91
N ALA A 134 -18.66 9.85 3.86
CA ALA A 134 -20.00 10.44 3.77
C ALA A 134 -20.11 11.57 2.72
N THR A 135 -18.99 12.21 2.34
CA THR A 135 -18.96 13.18 1.24
C THR A 135 -18.89 12.53 -0.14
N LEU A 136 -18.45 11.28 -0.20
CA LEU A 136 -18.56 10.45 -1.39
C LEU A 136 -19.99 9.93 -1.45
N ASN A 137 -20.86 10.62 -2.19
CA ASN A 137 -22.22 10.13 -2.49
C ASN A 137 -22.13 8.79 -3.25
N LEU A 138 -22.20 7.69 -2.51
CA LEU A 138 -22.56 6.35 -2.99
C LEU A 138 -24.07 6.14 -2.84
#